data_AF-A0A2V9VXC5-F1
#
_entry.id   AF-A0A2V9VXC5-F1
#
_cell.length_a   1.000
_cell.length_b   1.000
_cell.length_c   1.000
_cell.angle_alpha   90.00
_cell.angle_beta   90.00
_cell.angle_gamma   90.00
#
_symmetry.space_group_name_H-M   'P 1'
#
loop_
_entity.id
_entity.type
_entity.pdbx_description
1 polymer ?
#
loop_
_entity_poly.entity_id
_entity_poly.type
_entity_poly.pdbx_seq_one_letter_code
_entity_poly.pdbx_strand_id
1 'polypeptide(L)'
;MASITALLHTENDGLRLGRALETLYACDDIVVVDHGSTDGSVRIAREYGAMIVSGRPGASAQEYLGSEKPSWIFCLDPHESLTEKLAASLFEWKSESLDGQAYTPQAFSVFLREETTEGWIDVPAAQTRLVPPNWNRWAGNFPADESSALPLKGELLRFVFP
;
A
#
# COMPACT_ATOMS: atom_id res chain seq x y z
N MET A 1 5.60 18.00 -4.83
CA MET A 1 5.59 16.80 -3.99
C MET A 1 5.41 15.62 -4.91
N ALA A 2 6.15 14.53 -4.69
CA ALA A 2 5.75 13.26 -5.30
C ALA A 2 4.35 12.91 -4.80
N SER A 3 3.50 12.40 -5.68
CA SER A 3 2.18 11.89 -5.29
C SER A 3 2.32 10.42 -4.89
N ILE A 4 1.61 10.00 -3.84
CA ILE A 4 1.51 8.58 -3.46
C ILE A 4 0.06 8.15 -3.57
N THR A 5 -0.20 7.11 -4.35
CA THR A 5 -1.49 6.44 -4.41
C THR A 5 -1.40 5.11 -3.69
N ALA A 6 -2.21 4.93 -2.66
CA ALA A 6 -2.38 3.64 -2.00
C ALA A 6 -3.22 2.72 -2.90
N LEU A 7 -2.74 1.50 -3.13
CA LEU A 7 -3.45 0.45 -3.86
C LEU A 7 -3.72 -0.71 -2.91
N LEU A 8 -5.00 -1.03 -2.70
CA LEU A 8 -5.44 -2.15 -1.88
C LEU A 8 -6.34 -3.05 -2.71
N HIS A 9 -6.22 -4.35 -2.50
CA HIS A 9 -7.15 -5.35 -3.03
C HIS A 9 -7.96 -5.93 -1.87
N THR A 10 -9.28 -6.04 -2.02
CA THR A 10 -10.15 -6.53 -0.94
C THR A 10 -11.23 -7.47 -1.45
N GLU A 11 -11.63 -8.42 -0.60
CA GLU A 11 -12.79 -9.28 -0.80
C GLU A 11 -13.37 -9.69 0.56
N ASN A 12 -14.42 -8.99 1.01
CA ASN A 12 -15.06 -9.20 2.31
C ASN A 12 -14.17 -8.90 3.55
N ASP A 13 -13.39 -7.81 3.51
CA ASP A 13 -12.50 -7.39 4.60
C ASP A 13 -13.04 -6.22 5.43
N GLY A 14 -14.36 -5.99 5.48
CA GLY A 14 -14.93 -4.78 6.06
C GLY A 14 -14.50 -4.53 7.51
N LEU A 15 -14.29 -5.59 8.29
CA LEU A 15 -13.83 -5.49 9.68
C LEU A 15 -12.39 -4.97 9.83
N ARG A 16 -11.53 -5.21 8.83
CA ARG A 16 -10.09 -4.91 8.87
C ARG A 16 -9.74 -3.67 8.06
N LEU A 17 -10.42 -3.51 6.92
CA LEU A 17 -10.16 -2.47 5.94
C LEU A 17 -10.20 -1.07 6.56
N GLY A 18 -11.11 -0.81 7.50
CA GLY A 18 -11.17 0.47 8.20
C GLY A 18 -9.87 0.83 8.93
N ARG A 19 -9.25 -0.14 9.61
CA ARG A 19 -7.97 0.04 10.33
C ARG A 19 -6.82 0.34 9.37
N ALA A 20 -6.77 -0.36 8.24
CA ALA A 20 -5.77 -0.12 7.20
C ALA A 20 -5.89 1.33 6.67
N LEU A 21 -7.11 1.72 6.27
CA LEU A 21 -7.40 3.02 5.67
C LEU A 21 -7.11 4.20 6.60
N GLU A 22 -7.36 4.06 7.90
CA GLU A 22 -7.06 5.10 8.90
C GLU A 22 -5.57 5.47 8.94
N THR A 23 -4.68 4.52 8.64
CA THR A 23 -3.23 4.74 8.66
C THR A 23 -2.63 5.28 7.35
N LEU A 24 -3.45 5.44 6.30
CA LEU A 24 -3.00 5.86 4.97
C LEU A 24 -2.91 7.38 4.78
N TYR A 25 -2.89 8.17 5.86
CA TYR A 25 -2.85 9.64 5.82
C TYR A 25 -1.62 10.22 5.10
N ALA A 26 -0.55 9.43 4.91
CA ALA A 26 0.61 9.80 4.09
C ALA A 26 0.37 9.73 2.57
N CYS A 27 -0.69 9.04 2.13
CA CYS A 27 -1.07 8.88 0.72
C CYS A 27 -2.02 10.01 0.27
N ASP A 28 -1.85 10.45 -0.98
CA ASP A 28 -2.68 11.49 -1.59
C ASP A 28 -4.00 10.93 -2.12
N ASP A 29 -3.94 9.72 -2.69
CA ASP A 29 -5.08 9.02 -3.27
C ASP A 29 -5.15 7.60 -2.72
N ILE A 30 -6.37 7.05 -2.65
CA ILE A 30 -6.60 5.65 -2.25
C ILE A 30 -7.43 4.99 -3.34
N VAL A 31 -6.92 3.89 -3.89
CA VAL A 31 -7.62 3.01 -4.84
C VAL A 31 -7.83 1.66 -4.18
N VAL A 32 -9.09 1.27 -4.05
CA VAL A 32 -9.50 -0.03 -3.54
C VAL A 32 -10.07 -0.84 -4.68
N VAL A 33 -9.40 -1.95 -5.00
CA VAL A 33 -9.85 -2.94 -5.98
C VAL A 33 -10.69 -3.98 -5.25
N ASP A 34 -12.00 -3.95 -5.45
CA ASP A 34 -12.96 -4.87 -4.85
C ASP A 34 -13.20 -6.07 -5.76
N HIS A 35 -12.93 -7.28 -5.27
CA HIS A 35 -13.09 -8.53 -6.02
C HIS A 35 -14.46 -9.19 -5.85
N GLY A 36 -15.45 -8.46 -5.34
CA GLY A 36 -16.83 -8.92 -5.21
C GLY A 36 -17.31 -9.02 -3.76
N SER A 37 -16.95 -8.04 -2.93
CA SER A 37 -17.40 -8.00 -1.54
C SER A 37 -18.92 -7.94 -1.44
N THR A 38 -19.46 -8.75 -0.53
CA THR A 38 -20.89 -8.82 -0.17
C THR A 38 -21.17 -8.24 1.22
N ASP A 39 -20.11 -7.88 1.95
CA ASP A 39 -20.15 -7.29 3.27
C ASP A 39 -20.07 -5.74 3.23
N GLY A 40 -19.61 -5.11 4.31
CA GLY A 40 -19.47 -3.66 4.42
C GLY A 40 -18.24 -3.06 3.73
N SER A 41 -17.35 -3.84 3.09
CA SER A 41 -16.03 -3.38 2.61
C SER A 41 -16.10 -2.16 1.70
N VAL A 42 -16.97 -2.20 0.67
CA VAL A 42 -17.13 -1.09 -0.29
C VAL A 42 -17.66 0.18 0.38
N ARG A 43 -18.59 0.04 1.34
CA ARG A 43 -19.12 1.18 2.08
C ARG A 43 -18.01 1.85 2.88
N ILE A 44 -17.24 1.06 3.63
CA ILE A 44 -16.14 1.54 4.46
C ILE A 44 -15.09 2.24 3.61
N ALA A 45 -14.64 1.62 2.51
CA ALA A 45 -13.67 2.24 1.60
C ALA A 45 -14.12 3.62 1.08
N ARG A 46 -15.41 3.77 0.74
CA ARG A 46 -15.97 5.06 0.30
C ARG A 46 -16.01 6.11 1.41
N GLU A 47 -16.25 5.72 2.65
CA GLU A 47 -16.25 6.65 3.80
C GLU A 47 -14.87 7.29 4.02
N TYR A 48 -13.79 6.57 3.67
CA TYR A 48 -12.42 7.08 3.68
C TYR A 48 -12.02 7.80 2.38
N GLY A 49 -12.97 8.05 1.47
CA GLY A 49 -12.71 8.75 0.21
C GLY A 49 -11.99 7.93 -0.85
N ALA A 50 -11.91 6.61 -0.71
CA ALA A 50 -11.26 5.76 -1.70
C ALA A 50 -12.04 5.67 -3.01
N MET A 51 -11.31 5.66 -4.13
CA MET A 51 -11.84 5.28 -5.43
C MET A 51 -12.01 3.75 -5.47
N ILE A 52 -13.22 3.30 -5.77
CA ILE A 52 -13.53 1.87 -5.83
C ILE A 52 -13.48 1.39 -7.27
N VAL A 53 -12.68 0.36 -7.54
CA VAL A 53 -12.57 -0.26 -8.85
C VAL A 53 -12.91 -1.74 -8.73
N SER A 54 -13.68 -2.29 -9.67
CA SER A 54 -13.99 -3.72 -9.66
C SER A 54 -12.77 -4.53 -10.13
N GLY A 55 -12.38 -5.51 -9.34
CA GLY A 55 -11.35 -6.48 -9.67
C GLY A 55 -11.72 -7.29 -10.91
N ARG A 56 -10.75 -7.44 -11.82
CA ARG A 56 -10.90 -8.21 -13.06
C ARG A 56 -9.75 -9.21 -13.18
N PRO A 57 -10.04 -10.48 -13.51
CA PRO A 57 -9.00 -11.46 -13.75
C PRO A 57 -8.01 -11.00 -14.82
N GLY A 58 -6.71 -11.04 -14.50
CA GLY A 58 -5.64 -10.69 -15.43
C GLY A 58 -5.42 -9.19 -15.67
N ALA A 59 -6.20 -8.31 -15.05
CA ALA A 59 -5.96 -6.87 -15.11
C ALA A 59 -4.75 -6.48 -14.24
N SER A 60 -3.93 -5.59 -14.78
CA SER A 60 -2.74 -5.05 -14.14
C SER A 60 -3.07 -3.92 -13.16
N ALA A 61 -2.15 -3.64 -12.23
CA ALA A 61 -2.26 -2.48 -11.33
C ALA A 61 -2.45 -1.17 -12.09
N GLN A 62 -1.81 -1.03 -13.26
CA GLN A 62 -1.87 0.15 -14.12
C GLN A 62 -3.29 0.39 -14.67
N GLU A 63 -4.01 -0.69 -14.96
CA GLU A 63 -5.41 -0.59 -15.41
C GLU A 63 -6.35 -0.12 -14.30
N TYR A 64 -6.05 -0.44 -13.04
CA TYR A 64 -6.84 0.00 -11.90
C TYR A 64 -6.57 1.45 -11.49
N LEU A 65 -5.30 1.87 -11.55
CA LEU A 65 -4.87 3.22 -11.15
C LEU A 65 -5.25 4.30 -12.18
N GLY A 66 -5.46 3.91 -13.43
CA GLY A 66 -5.71 4.85 -14.52
C GLY A 66 -4.45 5.60 -14.97
N SER A 67 -4.56 6.33 -16.08
CA SER A 67 -3.42 6.96 -16.76
C SER A 67 -3.29 8.46 -16.52
N GLU A 68 -4.20 9.07 -15.74
CA GLU A 68 -4.33 10.53 -15.74
C GLU A 68 -3.18 11.25 -15.03
N LYS A 69 -2.55 10.64 -14.01
CA LYS A 69 -1.36 11.21 -13.35
C LYS A 69 -0.37 10.12 -12.88
N PRO A 70 0.93 10.24 -13.21
CA PRO A 70 1.94 9.34 -12.69
C PRO A 70 2.14 9.59 -11.18
N SER A 71 1.72 8.63 -10.37
CA SER A 71 1.84 8.62 -8.91
C SER A 71 2.66 7.41 -8.48
N TRP A 72 3.43 7.53 -7.40
CA TRP A 72 4.05 6.36 -6.79
C TRP A 72 2.98 5.48 -6.19
N ILE A 73 3.16 4.17 -6.29
CA ILE A 73 2.15 3.20 -5.92
C ILE A 73 2.58 2.55 -4.61
N PHE A 74 1.81 2.77 -3.56
CA PHE A 74 1.99 2.13 -2.27
C PHE A 74 1.01 0.96 -2.11
N CYS A 75 1.50 -0.28 -2.13
CA CYS A 75 0.63 -1.46 -2.09
C CYS A 75 0.44 -1.93 -0.66
N LEU A 76 -0.80 -1.94 -0.17
CA LEU A 76 -1.14 -2.31 1.21
C LEU A 76 -2.17 -3.44 1.23
N ASP A 77 -2.00 -4.40 2.14
CA ASP A 77 -3.01 -5.42 2.40
C ASP A 77 -4.11 -4.89 3.35
N PRO A 78 -5.40 -5.26 3.19
CA PRO A 78 -6.45 -4.85 4.14
C PRO A 78 -6.21 -5.27 5.60
N HIS A 79 -5.35 -6.26 5.84
CA HIS A 79 -4.94 -6.71 7.18
C HIS A 79 -3.74 -5.93 7.74
N GLU A 80 -3.15 -5.02 6.95
CA GLU A 80 -1.95 -4.28 7.33
C GLU A 80 -2.27 -2.85 7.72
N SER A 81 -1.51 -2.30 8.67
CA SER A 81 -1.59 -0.89 9.04
C SER A 81 -0.21 -0.29 9.24
N LEU A 82 -0.04 0.96 8.87
CA LEU A 82 1.23 1.64 8.99
C LEU A 82 1.49 2.02 10.45
N THR A 83 2.71 1.80 10.92
CA THR A 83 3.18 2.48 12.13
C THR A 83 3.33 3.98 11.88
N GLU A 84 3.19 4.81 12.92
CA GLU A 84 3.40 6.26 12.82
C GLU A 84 4.78 6.60 12.24
N LYS A 85 5.80 5.79 12.58
CA LYS A 85 7.16 5.93 12.06
C LYS A 85 7.24 5.68 10.55
N LEU A 86 6.48 4.71 10.03
CA LEU A 86 6.41 4.43 8.60
C LEU A 86 5.69 5.54 7.85
N ALA A 87 4.55 5.99 8.36
CA ALA A 87 3.83 7.13 7.78
C ALA A 87 4.71 8.39 7.75
N ALA A 88 5.44 8.69 8.84
CA ALA A 88 6.41 9.78 8.87
C ALA A 88 7.52 9.60 7.81
N SER A 89 8.05 8.39 7.65
CA SER A 89 9.06 8.10 6.61
C SER A 89 8.53 8.34 5.19
N LEU A 90 7.25 8.07 4.93
CA LEU A 90 6.61 8.35 3.63
C LEU A 90 6.44 9.86 3.41
N PHE A 91 6.05 10.61 4.44
CA PHE A 91 5.96 12.08 4.36
C PHE A 91 7.32 12.75 4.13
N GLU A 92 8.34 12.31 4.85
CA GLU A 92 9.72 12.78 4.67
C GLU A 92 10.14 12.56 3.21
N TRP A 93 10.01 11.33 2.71
CA TRP A 93 10.37 10.98 1.34
C TRP A 93 9.61 11.82 0.30
N LYS A 94 8.30 12.00 0.48
CA LYS A 94 7.44 12.82 -0.40
C LYS A 94 7.85 14.30 -0.42
N SER A 95 8.42 14.78 0.69
CA SER A 95 8.92 16.14 0.85
C SER A 95 10.31 16.29 0.22
N GLU A 96 11.23 15.36 0.46
CA GLU A 96 12.60 15.38 -0.09
C GLU A 96 12.64 15.20 -1.62
N SER A 97 11.68 14.47 -2.18
CA SER A 97 11.55 14.30 -3.63
C SER A 97 11.15 15.58 -4.37
N LEU A 98 10.87 16.70 -3.67
CA LEU A 98 10.78 18.05 -4.27
C LEU A 98 12.15 18.61 -4.70
N ASP A 99 13.25 18.20 -4.07
CA ASP A 99 14.55 18.87 -4.19
C ASP A 99 15.44 18.37 -5.33
N GLY A 100 14.86 17.69 -6.33
CA GLY A 100 15.53 17.45 -7.61
C GLY A 100 16.76 16.54 -7.55
N GLN A 101 16.75 15.50 -6.71
CA GLN A 101 17.87 14.55 -6.64
C GLN A 101 17.99 13.68 -7.90
N ALA A 102 19.23 13.52 -8.38
CA ALA A 102 19.63 12.76 -9.56
C ALA A 102 19.56 11.22 -9.40
N TYR A 103 19.08 10.72 -8.26
CA TYR A 103 18.99 9.29 -7.98
C TYR A 103 17.65 8.96 -7.30
N THR A 104 16.61 8.75 -8.10
CA THR A 104 15.39 8.10 -7.61
C THR A 104 15.67 6.61 -7.49
N PRO A 105 15.63 6.01 -6.28
CA PRO A 105 15.71 4.56 -6.14
C PRO A 105 14.58 3.88 -6.92
N GLN A 106 14.80 2.65 -7.38
CA GLN A 106 13.84 1.96 -8.25
C GLN A 106 12.58 1.50 -7.51
N ALA A 107 12.67 1.30 -6.20
CA ALA A 107 11.56 0.94 -5.31
C ALA A 107 11.97 1.12 -3.84
N PHE A 108 11.01 1.03 -2.93
CA PHE A 108 11.26 0.94 -1.50
C PHE A 108 10.59 -0.28 -0.88
N SER A 109 11.26 -0.83 0.12
CA SER A 109 10.81 -1.98 0.90
C SER A 109 10.43 -1.57 2.32
N VAL A 110 9.59 -2.39 2.96
CA VAL A 110 9.07 -2.13 4.31
C VAL A 110 9.13 -3.42 5.11
N PHE A 111 9.58 -3.32 6.36
CA PHE A 111 9.56 -4.43 7.32
C PHE A 111 8.15 -4.63 7.86
N LEU A 112 7.83 -5.87 8.24
CA LEU A 112 6.51 -6.21 8.75
C LEU A 112 6.63 -6.87 10.11
N ARG A 113 5.64 -6.64 10.96
CA ARG A 113 5.35 -7.45 12.12
C ARG A 113 4.01 -8.12 11.92
N GLU A 114 3.93 -9.39 12.30
CA GLU A 114 2.70 -10.17 12.20
C GLU A 114 2.17 -10.50 13.59
N GLU A 115 0.89 -10.26 13.79
CA GLU A 115 0.18 -10.61 15.00
C GLU A 115 -0.04 -12.13 15.04
N THR A 116 0.27 -12.75 16.16
CA THR A 116 0.01 -14.16 16.43
C THR A 116 -0.78 -14.31 17.73
N THR A 117 -1.25 -15.53 18.01
CA THR A 117 -1.89 -15.84 19.30
C THR A 117 -0.97 -15.63 20.50
N GLU A 118 0.35 -15.65 20.30
CA GLU A 118 1.37 -15.51 21.35
C GLU A 118 1.99 -14.10 21.40
N GLY A 119 1.52 -13.18 20.56
CA GLY A 119 2.02 -11.81 20.44
C GLY A 119 2.56 -11.50 19.05
N TRP A 120 3.41 -10.48 18.93
CA TRP A 120 3.96 -10.02 17.65
C TRP A 120 5.26 -10.72 17.30
N ILE A 121 5.41 -11.11 16.04
CA ILE A 121 6.66 -11.64 15.47
C ILE A 121 7.16 -10.72 14.35
N ASP A 122 8.48 -10.55 14.25
CA ASP A 122 9.09 -9.83 13.13
C ASP A 122 9.15 -10.74 11.88
N VAL A 123 8.71 -10.20 10.74
CA VAL A 123 8.89 -10.85 9.44
C VAL A 123 10.32 -10.55 8.97
N PRO A 124 11.17 -11.58 8.74
CA PRO A 124 12.62 -11.39 8.60
C PRO A 124 13.03 -10.67 7.31
N ALA A 125 12.19 -10.70 6.27
CA ALA A 125 12.45 -10.05 5.00
C ALA A 125 11.51 -8.85 4.81
N ALA A 126 12.09 -7.68 4.53
CA ALA A 126 11.32 -6.53 4.06
C ALA A 126 10.71 -6.85 2.69
N GLN A 127 9.52 -6.31 2.43
CA GLN A 127 8.81 -6.52 1.18
C GLN A 127 8.75 -5.22 0.40
N THR A 128 8.88 -5.28 -0.93
CA THR A 128 8.71 -4.11 -1.80
C THR A 128 7.27 -3.61 -1.75
N ARG A 129 7.08 -2.37 -1.29
CA ARG A 129 5.73 -1.81 -1.05
C ARG A 129 5.48 -0.45 -1.71
N LEU A 130 6.53 0.32 -2.01
CA LEU A 130 6.42 1.60 -2.70
C LEU A 130 7.20 1.54 -4.02
N VAL A 131 6.51 1.68 -5.14
CA VAL A 131 7.09 1.51 -6.49
C VAL A 131 6.73 2.70 -7.40
N PRO A 132 7.56 3.01 -8.41
CA PRO A 132 7.29 4.10 -9.32
C PRO A 132 6.08 3.81 -10.23
N PRO A 133 5.46 4.85 -10.83
CA PRO A 133 4.28 4.72 -11.68
C PRO A 133 4.45 3.78 -12.88
N ASN A 134 5.67 3.64 -13.39
CA ASN A 134 6.00 2.79 -14.53
C ASN A 134 6.42 1.36 -14.14
N TRP A 135 6.16 0.96 -12.89
CA TRP A 135 6.51 -0.37 -12.40
C TRP A 135 5.76 -1.48 -13.16
N ASN A 136 6.49 -2.49 -13.64
CA ASN A 136 5.93 -3.58 -14.47
C ASN A 136 6.22 -4.98 -13.91
N ARG A 137 6.84 -5.09 -12.73
CA ARG A 137 7.21 -6.37 -12.09
C ARG A 137 6.25 -6.69 -10.96
N TRP A 138 5.11 -7.30 -11.29
CA TRP A 138 4.08 -7.65 -10.31
C TRP A 138 4.12 -9.14 -9.96
N ALA A 139 3.86 -9.47 -8.70
CA ALA A 139 3.71 -10.82 -8.17
C ALA A 139 2.33 -10.93 -7.49
N GLY A 140 1.30 -11.25 -8.28
CA GLY A 140 -0.08 -11.18 -7.82
C GLY A 140 -0.52 -9.72 -7.60
N ASN A 141 -1.05 -9.43 -6.41
CA ASN A 141 -1.54 -8.11 -6.01
C ASN A 141 -0.44 -7.15 -5.51
N PHE A 142 0.78 -7.65 -5.32
CA PHE A 142 1.91 -6.87 -4.80
C PHE A 142 3.03 -6.76 -5.84
N PRO A 143 3.92 -5.76 -5.71
CA PRO A 143 5.16 -5.73 -6.44
C PRO A 143 5.97 -7.01 -6.19
N ALA A 144 6.62 -7.53 -7.23
CA ALA A 144 7.65 -8.54 -7.06
C ALA A 144 8.79 -7.95 -6.22
N ASP A 145 9.43 -8.79 -5.41
CA ASP A 145 10.56 -8.39 -4.59
C ASP A 145 11.69 -7.81 -5.46
N GLU A 146 12.18 -6.64 -5.04
CA GLU A 146 13.22 -5.88 -5.69
C GLU A 146 14.41 -5.76 -4.75
N SER A 147 15.48 -6.49 -5.06
CA SER A 147 16.68 -6.55 -4.20
C SER A 147 17.41 -5.21 -4.05
N SER A 148 17.19 -4.28 -4.99
CA SER A 148 17.70 -2.92 -4.91
C SER A 148 16.78 -1.95 -4.14
N ALA A 149 15.63 -2.42 -3.64
CA ALA A 149 14.68 -1.59 -2.91
C ALA A 149 15.24 -1.13 -1.57
N LEU A 150 15.20 0.19 -1.34
CA LEU A 150 15.69 0.76 -0.10
C LEU A 150 14.66 0.61 1.02
N PRO A 151 15.05 0.19 2.23
CA PRO A 151 14.12 0.04 3.33
C PRO A 151 13.66 1.41 3.86
N LEU A 152 12.34 1.61 3.96
CA LEU A 152 11.75 2.73 4.69
C LEU A 152 11.87 2.52 6.19
N LYS A 153 11.91 3.63 6.95
CA LYS A 153 11.94 3.55 8.41
C LYS A 153 10.53 3.21 8.91
N GLY A 154 10.44 2.29 9.87
CA GLY A 154 9.16 1.87 10.42
C GLY A 154 8.68 0.55 9.81
N GLU A 155 7.49 0.15 10.21
CA GLU A 155 6.97 -1.20 9.98
C GLU A 155 5.49 -1.15 9.55
N LEU A 156 5.06 -2.18 8.83
CA LEU A 156 3.66 -2.55 8.68
C LEU A 156 3.29 -3.53 9.79
N LEU A 157 2.15 -3.30 10.42
CA LEU A 157 1.54 -4.20 11.40
C LEU A 157 0.48 -5.03 10.69
N ARG A 158 0.71 -6.33 10.53
CA ARG A 158 -0.26 -7.26 9.96
C ARG A 158 -1.04 -7.95 11.06
N PHE A 159 -2.35 -7.75 11.02
CA PHE A 159 -3.28 -8.32 12.00
C PHE A 159 -3.88 -9.62 11.48
N VAL A 160 -3.83 -10.66 12.32
CA VAL A 160 -4.49 -11.94 12.01
C VAL A 160 -5.95 -11.89 12.43
N PHE A 161 -6.26 -11.14 13.49
CA PHE A 161 -7.62 -11.01 14.00
C PHE A 161 -8.29 -9.70 13.52
N PRO A 162 -9.58 -9.73 13.16
CA PRO A 162 -10.33 -8.53 12.83
C PRO A 162 -10.43 -7.57 14.02
#